data_AF-A0A2D8HW30-F1
#
_entry.id   AF-A0A2D8HW30-F1
#
_cell.length_a   1.000
_cell.length_b   1.000
_cell.length_c   1.000
_cell.angle_alpha   90.00
_cell.angle_beta   90.00
_cell.angle_gamma   90.00
#
_symmetry.space_group_name_H-M   'P 1'
#
loop_
_entity.id
_entity.type
_entity.pdbx_description
1 polymer ?
#
loop_
_entity_poly.entity_id
_entity_poly.type
_entity_poly.pdbx_seq_one_letter_code
_entity_poly.pdbx_strand_id
1 'polypeptide(L)'
;MQQVVNVQQPIITPRKFKVYQHRQLDKIEALKKVPADMRFEMKVVANVLPFRVNEYVFNELIDWENVPNDPLFQLTFPQKDMLEPSAYQRMADLMSGKHTTNEVFDLATQLRDEMNPHPAGQMQMNVPHVDGEPLPGMQHKYRETVLFFPAQGQYCHSYCTFCFRWAQFVGKATRFNSNDADQLHRYLAQHKEVTDLLVTGGDPMVMRTRKLAHYLEDLLKPEFEHIKTIRIGTKSLTFW
;
A
#
# COMPACT_ATOMS: atom_id res chain seq x y z
N MET A 1 41.20 -17.94 -8.14
CA MET A 1 41.38 -16.47 -8.09
C MET A 1 40.20 -15.89 -7.32
N GLN A 2 40.39 -15.48 -6.06
CA GLN A 2 39.39 -14.71 -5.32
C GLN A 2 39.60 -13.22 -5.64
N GLN A 3 38.76 -12.66 -6.50
CA GLN A 3 38.67 -11.20 -6.63
C GLN A 3 37.79 -10.69 -5.49
N VAL A 4 38.43 -10.20 -4.42
CA VAL A 4 37.74 -9.43 -3.38
C VAL A 4 37.62 -8.01 -3.90
N VAL A 5 36.41 -7.63 -4.33
CA VAL A 5 36.10 -6.23 -4.66
C VAL A 5 35.75 -5.54 -3.34
N ASN A 6 36.61 -4.64 -2.89
CA ASN A 6 36.28 -3.74 -1.78
C ASN A 6 35.25 -2.72 -2.28
N VAL A 7 33.97 -3.02 -2.05
CA VAL A 7 32.89 -2.07 -2.29
C VAL A 7 32.98 -0.99 -1.22
N GLN A 8 33.37 0.22 -1.63
CA GLN A 8 33.37 1.38 -0.76
C GLN A 8 31.94 1.62 -0.30
N GLN A 9 31.69 1.59 1.00
CA GLN A 9 30.33 1.84 1.49
C GLN A 9 29.90 3.25 1.09
N PRO A 10 28.76 3.41 0.41
CA PRO A 10 28.29 4.74 0.03
C PRO A 10 28.05 5.56 1.29
N ILE A 11 28.47 6.82 1.28
CA ILE A 11 28.09 7.77 2.33
C ILE A 11 26.62 8.14 2.11
N ILE A 12 25.71 7.44 2.79
CA ILE A 12 24.28 7.73 2.74
C ILE A 12 23.97 8.80 3.78
N THR A 13 23.68 10.02 3.32
CA THR A 13 23.14 11.05 4.21
C THR A 13 21.64 10.81 4.37
N PRO A 14 21.13 10.46 5.57
CA PRO A 14 19.72 10.17 5.75
C PRO A 14 18.88 11.43 5.51
N ARG A 15 17.96 11.36 4.55
CA ARG A 15 16.95 12.39 4.31
C ARG A 15 15.73 12.11 5.19
N LYS A 16 15.09 13.16 5.71
CA LYS A 16 13.83 13.01 6.42
C LYS A 16 12.75 12.60 5.42
N PHE A 17 12.16 11.43 5.62
CA PHE A 17 11.05 10.98 4.79
C PHE A 17 9.86 11.95 4.92
N LYS A 18 9.42 12.50 3.79
CA LYS A 18 8.29 13.43 3.68
C LYS A 18 7.31 12.92 2.63
N VAL A 19 6.03 13.17 2.88
CA VAL A 19 4.93 12.79 1.99
C VAL A 19 3.92 13.91 1.85
N TYR A 20 3.33 13.99 0.68
CA TYR A 20 2.15 14.79 0.37
C TYR A 20 0.91 13.89 0.37
N GLN A 21 -0.18 14.38 0.95
CA GLN A 21 -1.47 13.69 1.04
C GLN A 21 -2.60 14.59 0.53
N HIS A 22 -3.83 14.07 0.46
CA HIS A 22 -4.99 14.77 -0.14
C HIS A 22 -5.18 16.20 0.39
N ARG A 23 -5.03 16.43 1.70
CA ARG A 23 -5.18 17.75 2.34
C ARG A 23 -4.10 18.77 1.96
N GLN A 24 -3.03 18.31 1.31
CA GLN A 24 -1.88 19.12 0.93
C GLN A 24 -1.83 19.39 -0.57
N LEU A 25 -2.76 18.85 -1.38
CA LEU A 25 -2.77 19.06 -2.84
C LEU A 25 -2.69 20.54 -3.21
N ASP A 26 -3.44 21.41 -2.53
CA ASP A 26 -3.42 22.87 -2.76
C ASP A 26 -2.10 23.56 -2.38
N LYS A 27 -1.28 22.89 -1.57
CA LYS A 27 0.02 23.41 -1.11
C LYS A 27 1.17 22.99 -2.02
N ILE A 28 0.92 22.15 -3.01
CA ILE A 28 1.93 21.69 -3.95
C ILE A 28 2.11 22.75 -5.03
N GLU A 29 3.21 23.50 -4.95
CA GLU A 29 3.49 24.61 -5.88
C GLU A 29 3.50 24.16 -7.34
N ALA A 30 4.08 22.99 -7.62
CA ALA A 30 4.16 22.44 -8.97
C ALA A 30 2.78 22.21 -9.61
N LEU A 31 1.74 21.92 -8.80
CA LEU A 31 0.38 21.77 -9.31
C LEU A 31 -0.23 23.08 -9.79
N LYS A 32 0.29 24.26 -9.42
CA LYS A 32 -0.27 25.53 -9.93
C LYS A 32 -0.16 25.69 -11.44
N LYS A 33 0.79 24.98 -12.08
CA LYS A 33 0.94 24.91 -13.54
C LYS A 33 -0.13 24.02 -14.19
N VAL A 34 -0.79 23.15 -13.41
CA VAL A 34 -1.84 22.24 -13.88
C VAL A 34 -3.18 23.00 -13.99
N PRO A 35 -3.94 22.79 -15.08
CA PRO A 35 -5.26 23.37 -15.27
C PRO A 35 -6.18 23.24 -14.04
N ALA A 36 -6.98 24.28 -13.77
CA ALA A 36 -7.77 24.37 -12.54
C ALA A 36 -8.87 23.30 -12.43
N ASP A 37 -9.46 22.93 -13.56
CA ASP A 37 -10.40 21.83 -13.73
C ASP A 37 -9.75 20.48 -13.38
N MET A 38 -8.56 20.20 -13.90
CA MET A 38 -7.83 18.97 -13.55
C MET A 38 -7.43 18.94 -12.08
N ARG A 39 -6.99 20.07 -11.51
CA ARG A 39 -6.74 20.15 -10.07
C ARG A 39 -8.00 19.90 -9.24
N PHE A 40 -9.16 20.33 -9.71
CA PHE A 40 -10.43 20.03 -9.06
C PHE A 40 -10.77 18.53 -9.17
N GLU A 41 -10.62 17.93 -10.35
CA GLU A 41 -10.76 16.48 -10.56
C GLU A 41 -9.89 15.67 -9.59
N MET A 42 -8.63 16.06 -9.45
CA MET A 42 -7.70 15.42 -8.51
C MET A 42 -8.21 15.48 -7.07
N LYS A 43 -8.79 16.61 -6.63
CA LYS A 43 -9.35 16.74 -5.28
C LYS A 43 -10.59 15.90 -5.08
N VAL A 44 -11.47 15.84 -6.07
CA VAL A 44 -12.67 14.99 -6.05
C VAL A 44 -12.25 13.55 -5.81
N VAL A 45 -11.32 13.04 -6.61
CA VAL A 45 -10.82 11.68 -6.48
C VAL A 45 -10.07 11.48 -5.16
N ALA A 46 -9.25 12.43 -4.70
CA ALA A 46 -8.48 12.30 -3.46
C ALA A 46 -9.32 12.32 -2.17
N ASN A 47 -10.59 12.75 -2.24
CA ASN A 47 -11.54 12.60 -1.14
C ASN A 47 -12.16 11.20 -1.11
N VAL A 48 -12.31 10.54 -2.27
CA VAL A 48 -12.84 9.18 -2.38
C VAL A 48 -11.75 8.11 -2.28
N LEU A 49 -10.58 8.27 -2.89
CA LEU A 49 -9.49 7.30 -2.87
C LEU A 49 -8.26 7.86 -2.15
N PRO A 50 -7.47 7.01 -1.48
CA PRO A 50 -6.33 7.48 -0.70
C PRO A 50 -5.24 8.01 -1.63
N PHE A 51 -4.74 9.21 -1.33
CA PHE A 51 -3.60 9.81 -2.03
C PHE A 51 -2.40 9.96 -1.11
N ARG A 52 -1.22 9.55 -1.61
CA ARG A 52 0.07 9.71 -0.97
C ARG A 52 1.17 9.67 -2.00
N VAL A 53 2.06 10.67 -1.99
CA VAL A 53 3.30 10.66 -2.78
C VAL A 53 4.45 11.17 -1.94
N ASN A 54 5.61 10.52 -1.97
CA ASN A 54 6.80 10.96 -1.25
C ASN A 54 7.58 12.03 -2.02
N GLU A 55 8.54 12.66 -1.33
CA GLU A 55 9.37 13.72 -1.88
C GLU A 55 10.29 13.24 -3.03
N TYR A 56 10.77 12.00 -3.00
CA TYR A 56 11.61 11.45 -4.07
C TYR A 56 10.85 11.28 -5.38
N VAL A 57 9.70 10.60 -5.36
CA VAL A 57 8.84 10.46 -6.55
C VAL A 57 8.46 11.85 -7.05
N PHE A 58 8.06 12.74 -6.15
CA PHE A 58 7.62 14.09 -6.47
C PHE A 58 8.71 14.95 -7.13
N ASN A 59 9.92 14.98 -6.57
CA ASN A 59 11.00 15.87 -7.03
C ASN A 59 11.87 15.27 -8.13
N GLU A 60 12.10 13.95 -8.09
CA GLU A 60 13.15 13.30 -8.89
C GLU A 60 12.59 12.46 -10.03
N LEU A 61 11.35 11.97 -9.93
CA LEU A 61 10.79 11.04 -10.92
C LEU A 61 9.70 11.64 -11.81
N ILE A 62 9.03 12.71 -11.39
CA ILE A 62 8.00 13.38 -12.19
C ILE A 62 8.64 14.48 -13.02
N ASP A 63 8.49 14.39 -14.34
CA ASP A 63 8.77 15.51 -15.24
C ASP A 63 7.59 16.49 -15.24
N TRP A 64 7.70 17.53 -14.41
CA TRP A 64 6.65 18.56 -14.25
C TRP A 64 6.39 19.38 -15.51
N GLU A 65 7.29 19.41 -16.48
CA GLU A 65 7.08 20.11 -17.75
C GLU A 65 6.23 19.28 -18.74
N ASN A 66 6.15 17.96 -18.53
CA ASN A 66 5.34 17.05 -19.33
C ASN A 66 3.98 16.70 -18.67
N VAL A 67 3.67 17.25 -17.49
CA VAL A 67 2.35 17.04 -16.85
C VAL A 67 1.25 17.70 -17.70
N PRO A 68 0.15 16.99 -18.03
CA PRO A 68 -0.34 15.76 -17.38
C PRO A 68 0.13 14.44 -17.99
N ASN A 69 0.88 14.43 -19.07
CA ASN A 69 1.28 13.23 -19.79
C ASN A 69 2.48 12.49 -19.18
N ASP A 70 3.11 13.05 -18.15
CA ASP A 70 4.17 12.36 -17.42
C ASP A 70 3.65 11.03 -16.80
N PRO A 71 4.32 9.89 -17.08
CA PRO A 71 3.84 8.60 -16.63
C PRO A 71 3.90 8.45 -15.11
N LEU A 72 4.87 9.05 -14.42
CA LEU A 72 4.97 8.94 -12.97
C LEU A 72 3.89 9.75 -12.28
N PHE A 73 3.53 10.91 -12.81
CA PHE A 73 2.36 11.68 -12.42
C PHE A 73 1.09 10.84 -12.59
N GLN A 74 0.87 10.26 -13.77
CA GLN A 74 -0.31 9.40 -14.04
C GLN A 74 -0.39 8.19 -13.10
N LEU A 75 0.75 7.62 -12.70
CA LEU A 75 0.79 6.45 -11.81
C LEU A 75 0.68 6.80 -10.32
N THR A 76 0.80 8.07 -9.92
CA THR A 76 0.89 8.45 -8.49
C THR A 76 -0.02 9.58 -8.03
N PHE A 77 -0.53 10.41 -8.95
CA PHE A 77 -1.49 11.46 -8.64
C PHE A 77 -2.91 11.06 -9.02
N PRO A 78 -3.95 11.47 -8.26
CA PRO A 78 -5.32 11.05 -8.50
C PRO A 78 -5.79 11.44 -9.90
N GLN A 79 -6.34 10.48 -10.64
CA GLN A 79 -6.88 10.67 -11.98
C GLN A 79 -8.40 10.54 -11.94
N LYS A 80 -9.12 11.37 -12.72
CA LYS A 80 -10.59 11.34 -12.81
C LYS A 80 -11.15 9.94 -13.03
N ASP A 81 -10.54 9.21 -13.96
CA ASP A 81 -10.98 7.88 -14.41
C ASP A 81 -10.72 6.76 -13.39
N MET A 82 -10.19 7.08 -12.21
CA MET A 82 -10.14 6.16 -11.08
C MET A 82 -11.52 5.92 -10.44
N LEU A 83 -12.51 6.76 -10.77
CA LEU A 83 -13.90 6.62 -10.33
C LEU A 83 -14.81 6.41 -11.55
N GLU A 84 -15.86 5.61 -11.36
CA GLU A 84 -16.94 5.54 -12.33
C GLU A 84 -17.57 6.94 -12.54
N PRO A 85 -18.02 7.29 -13.77
CA PRO A 85 -18.52 8.63 -14.07
C PRO A 85 -19.62 9.13 -13.12
N SER A 86 -20.53 8.24 -12.69
CA SER A 86 -21.59 8.56 -11.74
C SER A 86 -21.06 8.84 -10.33
N ALA A 87 -20.08 8.06 -9.86
CA ALA A 87 -19.43 8.24 -8.58
C ALA A 87 -18.64 9.56 -8.53
N TYR A 88 -17.90 9.86 -9.61
CA TYR A 88 -17.20 11.12 -9.78
C TYR A 88 -18.18 12.30 -9.70
N GLN A 89 -19.26 12.28 -10.49
CA GLN A 89 -20.21 13.39 -10.56
C GLN A 89 -20.85 13.67 -9.19
N ARG A 90 -21.27 12.63 -8.46
CA ARG A 90 -21.86 12.77 -7.11
C ARG A 90 -20.92 13.50 -6.14
N MET A 91 -19.64 13.14 -6.14
CA MET A 91 -18.66 13.80 -5.27
C MET A 91 -18.31 15.21 -5.77
N ALA A 92 -18.18 15.41 -7.08
CA ALA A 92 -17.93 16.71 -7.68
C ALA A 92 -19.05 17.73 -7.40
N ASP A 93 -20.31 17.31 -7.47
CA ASP A 93 -21.48 18.15 -7.17
C ASP A 93 -21.49 18.58 -5.70
N LEU A 94 -21.26 17.63 -4.79
CA LEU A 94 -21.15 17.92 -3.35
C LEU A 94 -20.03 18.92 -3.06
N MET A 95 -18.85 18.71 -3.67
CA MET A 95 -17.68 19.57 -3.47
C MET A 95 -17.80 20.95 -4.12
N SER A 96 -18.62 21.09 -5.17
CA SER A 96 -18.89 22.38 -5.83
C SER A 96 -19.86 23.25 -5.04
N GLY A 97 -20.72 22.64 -4.22
CA GLY A 97 -21.64 23.31 -3.31
C GLY A 97 -21.08 23.60 -1.92
N LYS A 98 -21.91 24.17 -1.05
CA LYS A 98 -21.61 24.24 0.39
C LYS A 98 -21.77 22.83 0.97
N HIS A 99 -20.73 22.37 1.67
CA HIS A 99 -20.69 21.05 2.30
C HIS A 99 -19.93 21.12 3.61
N THR A 100 -20.12 20.10 4.43
CA THR A 100 -19.37 19.80 5.64
C THR A 100 -18.38 18.67 5.38
N THR A 101 -17.36 18.56 6.22
CA THR A 101 -16.40 17.45 6.16
C THR A 101 -17.08 16.09 6.37
N ASN A 102 -18.16 16.03 7.15
CA ASN A 102 -18.89 14.79 7.41
C ASN A 102 -19.67 14.34 6.18
N GLU A 103 -20.35 15.24 5.47
CA GLU A 103 -21.05 14.89 4.23
C GLU A 103 -20.09 14.31 3.17
N VAL A 104 -18.90 14.90 3.03
CA VAL A 104 -17.85 14.37 2.14
C VAL A 104 -17.37 13.00 2.61
N PHE A 105 -17.17 12.81 3.92
CA PHE A 105 -16.75 11.52 4.48
C PHE A 105 -17.79 10.42 4.28
N ASP A 106 -19.06 10.72 4.52
CA ASP A 106 -20.17 9.77 4.39
C ASP A 106 -20.34 9.35 2.93
N LEU A 107 -20.35 10.32 2.00
CA LEU A 107 -20.41 10.02 0.57
C LEU A 107 -19.18 9.23 0.11
N ALA A 108 -17.97 9.61 0.54
CA ALA A 108 -16.76 8.87 0.19
C ALA A 108 -16.80 7.42 0.69
N THR A 109 -17.37 7.18 1.87
CA THR A 109 -17.55 5.83 2.42
C THR A 109 -18.53 5.02 1.57
N GLN A 110 -19.68 5.61 1.24
CA GLN A 110 -20.67 4.97 0.37
C GLN A 110 -20.07 4.60 -1.00
N LEU A 111 -19.38 5.55 -1.64
CA LEU A 111 -18.77 5.32 -2.96
C LEU A 111 -17.72 4.20 -2.91
N ARG A 112 -16.92 4.13 -1.85
CA ARG A 112 -15.94 3.04 -1.65
C ARG A 112 -16.61 1.68 -1.50
N ASP A 113 -17.73 1.59 -0.80
CA ASP A 113 -18.46 0.34 -0.61
C ASP A 113 -19.04 -0.17 -1.93
N GLU A 114 -19.45 0.74 -2.83
CA GLU A 114 -19.89 0.43 -4.21
C GLU A 114 -18.74 -0.14 -5.09
N MET A 115 -17.47 0.11 -4.75
CA MET A 115 -16.28 -0.24 -5.55
C MET A 115 -15.68 -1.64 -5.32
N ASN A 116 -16.39 -2.54 -4.63
CA ASN A 116 -15.90 -3.89 -4.29
C ASN A 116 -14.51 -3.87 -3.60
N PRO A 117 -14.40 -3.34 -2.37
CA PRO A 117 -13.12 -3.11 -1.69
C PRO A 117 -12.28 -4.38 -1.42
N HIS A 118 -12.91 -5.56 -1.44
CA HIS A 118 -12.25 -6.85 -1.24
C HIS A 118 -12.57 -7.81 -2.38
N PRO A 119 -11.93 -7.64 -3.55
CA PRO A 119 -12.16 -8.52 -4.68
C PRO A 119 -11.85 -9.98 -4.30
N ALA A 120 -12.67 -10.91 -4.80
CA ALA A 120 -12.55 -12.35 -4.57
C ALA A 120 -12.62 -12.78 -3.08
N GLY A 121 -13.29 -12.01 -2.23
CA GLY A 121 -13.53 -12.38 -0.83
C GLY A 121 -12.24 -12.44 -0.02
N GLN A 122 -11.32 -11.49 -0.22
CA GLN A 122 -9.98 -11.48 0.38
C GLN A 122 -9.97 -11.71 1.90
N MET A 123 -11.01 -11.25 2.61
CA MET A 123 -11.12 -11.36 4.06
C MET A 123 -11.72 -12.69 4.54
N GLN A 124 -12.33 -13.48 3.65
CA GLN A 124 -13.00 -14.74 4.00
C GLN A 124 -12.30 -15.95 3.37
N MET A 125 -11.91 -15.82 2.09
CA MET A 125 -11.36 -16.92 1.31
C MET A 125 -9.87 -17.13 1.60
N ASN A 126 -9.49 -18.39 1.78
CA ASN A 126 -8.12 -18.84 2.02
C ASN A 126 -7.50 -18.31 3.32
N VAL A 127 -8.30 -17.78 4.25
CA VAL A 127 -7.82 -17.40 5.58
C VAL A 127 -7.59 -18.69 6.38
N PRO A 128 -6.34 -19.01 6.75
CA PRO A 128 -6.06 -20.21 7.51
C PRO A 128 -6.51 -20.04 8.97
N HIS A 129 -6.59 -21.16 9.68
CA HIS A 129 -6.91 -21.18 11.11
C HIS A 129 -5.77 -21.83 11.89
N VAL A 130 -5.59 -21.39 13.13
CA VAL A 130 -4.71 -22.03 14.12
C VAL A 130 -5.51 -22.16 15.41
N ASP A 131 -5.51 -23.33 16.02
CA ASP A 131 -6.25 -23.63 17.26
C ASP A 131 -7.77 -23.32 17.17
N GLY A 132 -8.35 -23.43 15.96
CA GLY A 132 -9.76 -23.16 15.71
C GLY A 132 -10.10 -21.69 15.41
N GLU A 133 -9.14 -20.78 15.53
CA GLU A 133 -9.32 -19.35 15.29
C GLU A 133 -8.73 -18.92 13.93
N PRO A 134 -9.39 -18.02 13.17
CA PRO A 134 -8.85 -17.52 11.92
C PRO A 134 -7.60 -16.68 12.16
N LEU A 135 -6.62 -16.78 11.25
CA LEU A 135 -5.41 -15.97 11.25
C LEU A 135 -5.61 -14.71 10.41
N PRO A 136 -5.92 -13.55 11.01
CA PRO A 136 -6.11 -12.32 10.26
C PRO A 136 -4.83 -11.94 9.52
N GLY A 137 -4.96 -11.28 8.36
CA GLY A 137 -3.79 -10.85 7.59
C GLY A 137 -2.92 -11.98 7.07
N MET A 138 -3.48 -13.18 6.92
CA MET A 138 -2.78 -14.32 6.34
C MET A 138 -3.67 -15.04 5.33
N GLN A 139 -3.10 -15.42 4.19
CA GLN A 139 -3.79 -16.27 3.21
C GLN A 139 -2.92 -17.48 2.87
N HIS A 140 -3.49 -18.67 2.96
CA HIS A 140 -2.88 -19.89 2.45
C HIS A 140 -3.61 -20.32 1.17
N LYS A 141 -3.19 -19.75 0.04
CA LYS A 141 -3.89 -19.89 -1.25
C LYS A 141 -3.43 -21.09 -2.08
N TYR A 142 -2.15 -21.47 -1.93
CA TYR A 142 -1.55 -22.60 -2.62
C TYR A 142 -0.87 -23.48 -1.58
N ARG A 143 -0.86 -24.80 -1.79
CA ARG A 143 -0.33 -25.78 -0.83
C ARG A 143 1.04 -25.40 -0.26
N GLU A 144 1.91 -24.82 -1.08
CA GLU A 144 3.28 -24.47 -0.68
C GLU A 144 3.46 -23.00 -0.32
N THR A 145 2.47 -22.12 -0.55
CA THR A 145 2.64 -20.66 -0.48
C THR A 145 1.63 -20.00 0.45
N VAL A 146 2.18 -19.32 1.45
CA VAL A 146 1.45 -18.43 2.36
C VAL A 146 1.76 -16.97 2.05
N LEU A 147 0.73 -16.13 2.08
CA LEU A 147 0.86 -14.67 2.04
C LEU A 147 0.61 -14.13 3.45
N PHE A 148 1.51 -13.29 3.94
CA PHE A 148 1.37 -12.59 5.21
C PHE A 148 1.33 -11.08 5.00
N PHE A 149 0.44 -10.41 5.71
CA PHE A 149 0.13 -8.99 5.58
C PHE A 149 0.40 -8.29 6.92
N PRO A 150 1.66 -7.87 7.21
CA PRO A 150 1.98 -7.18 8.44
C PRO A 150 1.22 -5.86 8.56
N ALA A 151 0.66 -5.54 9.73
CA ALA A 151 -0.13 -4.31 9.86
C ALA A 151 0.70 -3.04 9.66
N GLN A 152 2.01 -3.07 9.95
CA GLN A 152 2.92 -1.95 9.68
C GLN A 152 3.33 -1.86 8.21
N GLY A 153 3.17 -2.94 7.44
CA GLY A 153 3.39 -3.01 5.99
C GLY A 153 2.15 -2.66 5.16
N GLN A 154 1.09 -2.16 5.79
CA GLN A 154 -0.16 -1.80 5.13
C GLN A 154 -0.11 -0.43 4.47
N TYR A 155 0.97 0.33 4.59
CA TYR A 155 1.10 1.59 3.86
C TYR A 155 2.23 1.45 2.85
N CYS A 156 2.25 2.33 1.85
CA CYS A 156 3.34 2.42 0.87
C CYS A 156 4.06 3.76 1.05
N HIS A 157 5.28 3.87 0.49
CA HIS A 157 5.98 5.16 0.41
C HIS A 157 5.17 6.18 -0.41
N SER A 158 4.63 5.72 -1.56
CA SER A 158 3.68 6.42 -2.42
C SER A 158 2.58 5.44 -2.87
N TYR A 159 1.35 5.92 -3.06
CA TYR A 159 0.23 5.12 -3.55
C TYR A 159 0.17 5.14 -5.08
N CYS A 160 -0.12 3.97 -5.64
CA CYS A 160 -0.32 3.81 -7.07
C CYS A 160 -1.79 4.12 -7.40
N THR A 161 -2.05 4.83 -8.49
CA THR A 161 -3.42 5.10 -8.97
C THR A 161 -4.17 3.82 -9.34
N PHE A 162 -3.44 2.78 -9.73
CA PHE A 162 -3.95 1.45 -10.07
C PHE A 162 -3.93 0.46 -8.89
N CYS A 163 -3.77 0.92 -7.65
CA CYS A 163 -3.64 0.03 -6.50
C CYS A 163 -4.95 -0.71 -6.19
N PHE A 164 -5.04 -1.99 -6.55
CA PHE A 164 -6.19 -2.85 -6.22
C PHE A 164 -6.37 -3.16 -4.72
N ARG A 165 -5.44 -2.70 -3.86
CA ARG A 165 -5.48 -2.87 -2.40
C ARG A 165 -5.79 -1.58 -1.65
N TRP A 166 -6.30 -0.55 -2.33
CA TRP A 166 -6.60 0.75 -1.74
C TRP A 166 -7.49 0.66 -0.48
N ALA A 167 -8.38 -0.34 -0.42
CA ALA A 167 -9.27 -0.60 0.70
C ALA A 167 -8.52 -0.81 2.03
N GLN A 168 -7.29 -1.33 1.98
CA GLN A 168 -6.46 -1.55 3.17
C GLN A 168 -6.01 -0.24 3.83
N PHE A 169 -6.14 0.91 3.15
CA PHE A 169 -5.58 2.20 3.59
C PHE A 169 -6.63 3.21 4.08
N VAL A 170 -7.91 3.02 3.76
CA VAL A 170 -8.97 4.04 3.91
C VAL A 170 -9.80 3.92 5.19
N GLY A 171 -9.76 2.78 5.88
CA GLY A 171 -10.58 2.51 7.07
C GLY A 171 -10.02 1.39 7.93
N LYS A 172 -10.58 1.16 9.12
CA LYS A 172 -10.20 0.01 9.98
C LYS A 172 -10.94 -1.27 9.59
N ALA A 173 -12.22 -1.16 9.20
CA ALA A 173 -13.07 -2.31 8.91
C ALA A 173 -12.60 -3.12 7.69
N THR A 174 -11.96 -2.46 6.73
CA THR A 174 -11.47 -3.04 5.47
C THR A 174 -10.00 -3.47 5.54
N ARG A 175 -9.39 -3.50 6.73
CA ARG A 175 -7.99 -3.90 6.87
C ARG A 175 -7.87 -5.41 6.93
N PHE A 176 -6.98 -5.94 6.10
CA PHE A 176 -6.58 -7.34 6.15
C PHE A 176 -5.11 -7.42 6.54
N ASN A 177 -4.85 -7.51 7.85
CA ASN A 177 -3.50 -7.51 8.39
C ASN A 177 -3.38 -8.20 9.76
N SER A 178 -2.14 -8.46 10.17
CA SER A 178 -1.81 -8.97 11.50
C SER A 178 -0.56 -8.30 12.08
N ASN A 179 -0.53 -8.21 13.41
CA ASN A 179 0.61 -7.79 14.21
C ASN A 179 1.26 -8.96 14.96
N ASP A 180 0.71 -10.16 14.80
CA ASP A 180 1.02 -11.34 15.60
C ASP A 180 1.97 -12.23 14.81
N ALA A 181 3.27 -12.10 15.10
CA ALA A 181 4.30 -12.95 14.52
C ALA A 181 4.20 -14.39 15.06
N ASP A 182 3.84 -14.55 16.33
CA ASP A 182 3.75 -15.85 17.00
C ASP A 182 2.67 -16.73 16.36
N GLN A 183 1.53 -16.15 15.96
CA GLN A 183 0.49 -16.87 15.20
C GLN A 183 0.99 -17.32 13.82
N LEU A 184 1.70 -16.46 13.09
CA LEU A 184 2.31 -16.83 11.82
C LEU A 184 3.28 -18.00 12.01
N HIS A 185 4.18 -17.90 12.99
CA HIS A 185 5.18 -18.92 13.28
C HIS A 185 4.54 -20.24 13.74
N ARG A 186 3.52 -20.19 14.60
CA ARG A 186 2.76 -21.39 15.01
C ARG A 186 2.13 -22.10 13.82
N TYR A 187 1.52 -21.33 12.91
CA TYR A 187 0.95 -21.91 11.69
C TYR A 187 2.02 -22.58 10.82
N LEU A 188 3.10 -21.86 10.52
CA LEU A 188 4.19 -22.40 9.71
C LEU A 188 4.86 -23.62 10.36
N ALA A 189 4.92 -23.67 11.70
CA ALA A 189 5.45 -24.83 12.42
C ALA A 189 4.56 -26.07 12.24
N GLN A 190 3.23 -25.91 12.16
CA GLN A 190 2.27 -27.00 11.97
C GLN A 190 2.13 -27.44 10.50
N HIS A 191 2.39 -26.54 9.54
CA HIS A 191 2.17 -26.76 8.11
C HIS A 191 3.49 -26.94 7.34
N LYS A 192 4.01 -28.18 7.32
CA LYS A 192 5.30 -28.51 6.70
C LYS A 192 5.29 -28.53 5.17
N GLU A 193 4.12 -28.57 4.57
CA GLU A 193 3.90 -28.44 3.13
C GLU A 193 4.20 -27.02 2.62
N VAL A 194 4.13 -26.00 3.48
CA VAL A 194 4.44 -24.62 3.13
C VAL A 194 5.94 -24.47 2.96
N THR A 195 6.41 -24.02 1.80
CA THR A 195 7.84 -23.81 1.54
C THR A 195 8.17 -22.38 1.14
N ASP A 196 7.15 -21.55 0.85
CA ASP A 196 7.26 -20.17 0.42
C ASP A 196 6.39 -19.25 1.30
N LEU A 197 7.03 -18.27 1.93
CA LEU A 197 6.37 -17.18 2.63
C LEU A 197 6.50 -15.89 1.81
N LEU A 198 5.38 -15.35 1.36
CA LEU A 198 5.31 -14.02 0.75
C LEU A 198 4.84 -12.98 1.77
N VAL A 199 5.74 -12.12 2.21
CA VAL A 199 5.41 -10.92 2.99
C VAL A 199 4.96 -9.82 2.04
N THR A 200 3.74 -9.33 2.20
CA THR A 200 3.09 -8.37 1.31
C THR A 200 2.15 -7.44 2.09
N GLY A 201 1.30 -6.67 1.40
CA GLY A 201 0.37 -5.72 2.01
C GLY A 201 0.19 -4.53 1.09
N GLY A 202 0.50 -3.35 1.62
CA GLY A 202 0.88 -2.19 0.81
C GLY A 202 2.34 -2.31 0.39
N ASP A 203 3.27 -2.13 1.32
CA ASP A 203 4.70 -2.34 1.11
C ASP A 203 5.39 -2.73 2.43
N PRO A 204 5.87 -3.97 2.62
CA PRO A 204 6.55 -4.40 3.84
C PRO A 204 7.83 -3.63 4.16
N MET A 205 8.49 -3.04 3.17
CA MET A 205 9.77 -2.34 3.38
C MET A 205 9.60 -0.92 3.90
N VAL A 206 8.37 -0.44 4.10
CA VAL A 206 8.10 0.78 4.92
C VAL A 206 8.28 0.52 6.41
N MET A 207 8.28 -0.76 6.82
CA MET A 207 8.38 -1.13 8.23
C MET A 207 9.77 -0.79 8.76
N ARG A 208 9.82 -0.44 10.05
CA ARG A 208 11.11 -0.34 10.75
C ARG A 208 11.80 -1.70 10.72
N THR A 209 13.12 -1.73 10.50
CA THR A 209 13.93 -2.95 10.45
C THR A 209 13.64 -3.92 11.60
N ARG A 210 13.54 -3.42 12.83
CA ARG A 210 13.20 -4.25 14.02
C ARG A 210 11.90 -5.04 13.89
N LYS A 211 10.91 -4.49 13.17
CA LYS A 211 9.60 -5.15 12.98
C LYS A 211 9.70 -6.21 11.90
N LEU A 212 10.42 -5.94 10.81
CA LEU A 212 10.70 -6.95 9.79
C LEU A 212 11.51 -8.12 10.39
N ALA A 213 12.56 -7.82 11.16
CA ALA A 213 13.36 -8.80 11.88
C ALA A 213 12.52 -9.72 12.77
N HIS A 214 11.60 -9.15 13.57
CA HIS A 214 10.70 -9.93 14.42
C HIS A 214 9.83 -10.94 13.66
N TYR A 215 9.46 -10.67 12.41
CA TYR A 215 8.73 -11.65 11.60
C TYR A 215 9.62 -12.72 10.98
N LEU A 216 10.87 -12.39 10.64
CA LEU A 216 11.71 -13.21 9.78
C LEU A 216 12.81 -13.99 10.51
N GLU A 217 13.41 -13.44 11.56
CA GLU A 217 14.57 -14.05 12.22
C GLU A 217 14.22 -15.39 12.90
N ASP A 218 13.01 -15.51 13.46
CA ASP A 218 12.53 -16.76 14.04
C ASP A 218 12.42 -17.90 13.02
N LEU A 219 12.24 -17.58 11.74
CA LEU A 219 12.19 -18.56 10.65
C LEU A 219 13.55 -19.20 10.34
N LEU A 220 14.63 -18.76 10.99
CA LEU A 220 15.96 -19.37 10.88
C LEU A 220 16.12 -20.58 11.80
N LYS A 221 15.17 -20.84 12.71
CA LYS A 221 15.22 -21.97 13.63
C LYS A 221 14.99 -23.31 12.91
N PRO A 222 15.52 -24.44 13.41
CA PRO A 222 15.40 -25.75 12.76
C PRO A 222 13.96 -26.19 12.48
N GLU A 223 12.98 -25.81 13.32
CA GLU A 223 11.59 -26.17 13.08
C GLU A 223 11.00 -25.53 11.81
N PHE A 224 11.65 -24.52 11.23
CA PHE A 224 11.25 -23.86 9.99
C PHE A 224 12.11 -24.24 8.78
N GLU A 225 12.90 -25.31 8.87
CA GLU A 225 13.78 -25.77 7.78
C GLU A 225 13.02 -26.01 6.45
N HIS A 226 11.73 -26.34 6.50
CA HIS A 226 10.87 -26.51 5.33
C HIS A 226 10.60 -25.20 4.57
N ILE A 227 10.73 -24.04 5.21
CA ILE A 227 10.60 -22.72 4.58
C ILE A 227 11.85 -22.42 3.76
N LYS A 228 11.77 -22.65 2.46
CA LYS A 228 12.91 -22.50 1.53
C LYS A 228 13.04 -21.10 0.97
N THR A 229 11.92 -20.37 0.85
CA THR A 229 11.90 -19.05 0.24
C THR A 229 11.09 -18.07 1.09
N ILE A 230 11.66 -16.90 1.33
CA ILE A 230 10.95 -15.73 1.86
C ILE A 230 10.96 -14.67 0.76
N ARG A 231 9.78 -14.31 0.27
CA ARG A 231 9.59 -13.25 -0.73
C ARG A 231 9.04 -12.01 -0.07
N ILE A 232 9.49 -10.85 -0.52
CA ILE A 232 9.00 -9.55 -0.05
C ILE A 232 8.44 -8.79 -1.25
N GLY A 233 7.12 -8.59 -1.28
CA GLY A 233 6.47 -7.80 -2.31
C GLY A 233 6.59 -6.31 -1.98
N THR A 234 7.60 -5.63 -2.55
CA THR A 234 7.91 -4.22 -2.25
C THR A 234 8.06 -3.38 -3.50
N LYS A 235 7.72 -2.09 -3.41
CA LYS A 235 8.01 -1.06 -4.42
C LYS A 235 9.07 -0.06 -3.93
N SER A 236 9.57 -0.24 -2.71
CA SER A 236 10.51 0.68 -2.06
C SER A 236 11.82 0.83 -2.83
N LEU A 237 12.23 -0.16 -3.63
CA LEU A 237 13.44 -0.04 -4.46
C LEU A 237 13.37 1.04 -5.54
N THR A 238 12.15 1.40 -5.97
CA THR A 238 11.95 2.38 -7.05
C THR A 238 11.21 3.63 -6.58
N PHE A 239 10.50 3.56 -5.45
CA PHE A 239 9.59 4.60 -4.96
C PHE A 239 9.94 5.04 -3.51
N TRP A 240 11.21 4.97 -3.09
CA TRP A 240 11.67 5.33 -1.72
C TRP A 240 11.75 6.83 -1.47
#